data_AF-A0A5K1CRP3-F1
#
_entry.id   AF-A0A5K1CRP3-F1
#
_cell.length_a   1.000
_cell.length_b   1.000
_cell.length_c   1.000
_cell.angle_alpha   90.00
_cell.angle_beta   90.00
_cell.angle_gamma   90.00
#
_symmetry.space_group_name_H-M   'P 1'
#
loop_
_entity.id
_entity.type
_entity.pdbx_description
1 polymer ?
#
loop_
_entity_poly.entity_id
_entity_poly.type
_entity_poly.pdbx_seq_one_letter_code
_entity_poly.pdbx_strand_id
1 'polypeptide(L)'
;EMIVGPTKTLFMDEISTGLDSSTTFQIVTCLQQFVHITDATVLISLLQPAPETFDVFDDLILMAEGKIVYHGPRVHALQFFEDCGFKCPQRKGASDFLQE
;
A
#
# COMPACT_ATOMS: atom_id res chain seq x y z
N GLU A 1 5.60 -12.56 -13.72
CA GLU A 1 4.29 -12.55 -14.43
C GLU A 1 4.45 -11.94 -15.81
N MET A 2 3.66 -12.35 -16.80
CA MET A 2 3.65 -11.76 -18.15
C MET A 2 2.32 -11.06 -18.38
N ILE A 3 2.35 -9.74 -18.60
CA ILE A 3 1.17 -8.93 -18.85
C ILE A 3 0.82 -9.04 -20.35
N VAL A 4 -0.38 -9.53 -20.68
CA VAL A 4 -0.87 -9.66 -22.05
C VAL A 4 -2.32 -9.17 -22.14
N GLY A 5 -2.61 -8.30 -23.10
CA GLY A 5 -3.96 -7.85 -23.45
C GLY A 5 -4.31 -6.43 -22.96
N PRO A 6 -5.56 -5.96 -23.21
CA PRO A 6 -6.06 -4.64 -22.81
C PRO A 6 -6.39 -4.62 -21.30
N THR A 7 -5.49 -5.14 -20.48
CA THR A 7 -5.74 -5.41 -19.06
C THR A 7 -5.62 -4.11 -18.28
N LYS A 8 -6.76 -3.59 -17.84
CA LYS A 8 -6.82 -2.39 -17.00
C LYS A 8 -6.57 -2.68 -15.52
N THR A 9 -6.39 -3.94 -15.11
CA THR A 9 -6.28 -4.28 -13.70
C THR A 9 -5.30 -5.41 -13.44
N LEU A 10 -4.36 -5.20 -12.53
CA LEU A 10 -3.46 -6.25 -12.02
C LEU A 10 -3.69 -6.45 -10.52
N PHE A 11 -3.56 -7.70 -10.09
CA PHE A 11 -3.65 -8.11 -8.70
C PHE A 11 -2.38 -8.86 -8.37
N MET A 12 -1.68 -8.44 -7.33
CA MET A 12 -0.40 -9.02 -6.95
C MET A 12 -0.38 -9.31 -5.45
N ASP A 13 0.04 -10.52 -5.09
CA ASP A 13 0.14 -10.95 -3.71
C ASP A 13 1.58 -11.32 -3.36
N GLU A 14 2.00 -10.99 -2.15
CA GLU A 14 3.31 -11.31 -1.58
C GLU A 14 4.53 -10.94 -2.46
N ILE A 15 4.45 -9.85 -3.24
CA ILE A 15 5.52 -9.47 -4.19
C ILE A 15 6.86 -9.12 -3.54
N SER A 16 6.86 -8.82 -2.24
CA SER A 16 8.07 -8.51 -1.47
C SER A 16 8.79 -9.77 -0.94
N THR A 17 8.19 -10.96 -1.04
CA THR A 17 8.74 -12.18 -0.46
C THR A 17 10.07 -12.56 -1.12
N GLY A 18 11.14 -12.61 -0.31
CA GLY A 18 12.49 -12.93 -0.77
C GLY A 18 13.23 -11.77 -1.42
N LEU A 19 12.66 -10.55 -1.39
CA LEU A 19 13.30 -9.33 -1.86
C LEU A 19 13.78 -8.48 -0.68
N ASP A 20 14.83 -7.69 -0.91
CA ASP A 20 15.21 -6.63 0.01
C ASP A 20 14.28 -5.41 -0.13
N SER A 21 14.34 -4.50 0.84
CA SER A 21 13.48 -3.32 0.88
C SER A 21 13.71 -2.37 -0.30
N SER A 22 14.95 -2.25 -0.78
CA SER A 22 15.28 -1.34 -1.88
C SER A 22 14.75 -1.86 -3.22
N THR A 23 14.86 -3.16 -3.47
CA THR A 23 14.29 -3.81 -4.65
C THR A 23 12.76 -3.73 -4.62
N THR A 24 12.15 -4.00 -3.47
CA THR A 24 10.69 -3.87 -3.30
C THR A 24 10.21 -2.45 -3.59
N PHE A 25 10.88 -1.44 -3.04
CA PHE A 25 10.56 -0.04 -3.29
C PHE A 25 10.63 0.32 -4.78
N GLN A 26 11.67 -0.13 -5.49
CA GLN A 26 11.82 0.11 -6.93
C GLN A 26 10.69 -0.54 -7.74
N ILE A 27 10.30 -1.77 -7.40
CA ILE A 27 9.20 -2.48 -8.05
C ILE A 27 7.89 -1.72 -7.86
N VAL A 28 7.55 -1.36 -6.61
CA VAL A 28 6.30 -0.66 -6.31
C VAL A 28 6.26 0.72 -6.98
N THR A 29 7.37 1.44 -7.00
CA THR A 29 7.50 2.73 -7.70
C THR A 29 7.27 2.57 -9.21
N CYS A 30 7.84 1.53 -9.82
CA CYS A 30 7.65 1.23 -11.25
C CYS A 30 6.18 0.91 -11.55
N LEU A 31 5.51 0.15 -10.67
CA LEU A 31 4.09 -0.17 -10.81
C LEU A 31 3.20 1.07 -10.66
N GLN A 32 3.51 1.96 -9.72
CA GLN A 32 2.79 3.23 -9.59
C GLN A 32 2.89 4.07 -10.87
N GLN A 33 4.10 4.21 -11.43
CA GLN A 33 4.29 4.92 -12.69
C GLN A 33 3.53 4.25 -13.84
N PHE A 34 3.53 2.92 -13.90
CA PHE A 34 2.76 2.17 -14.89
C PHE A 34 1.26 2.46 -14.78
N VAL A 35 0.69 2.42 -13.57
CA VAL A 35 -0.72 2.77 -13.29
C VAL A 35 -1.04 4.16 -13.81
N HIS A 36 -0.23 5.15 -13.44
CA HIS A 36 -0.48 6.56 -13.78
C HIS A 36 -0.31 6.86 -15.28
N ILE A 37 0.58 6.15 -15.99
CA ILE A 37 0.80 6.34 -17.44
C ILE A 37 -0.27 5.63 -18.27
N THR A 38 -0.68 4.43 -17.85
CA THR A 38 -1.55 3.56 -18.65
C THR A 38 -3.02 3.63 -18.27
N ASP A 39 -3.36 4.41 -17.23
CA ASP A 39 -4.70 4.46 -16.64
C ASP A 39 -5.19 3.05 -16.23
N ALA A 40 -4.25 2.27 -15.70
CA ALA A 40 -4.49 0.94 -15.15
C ALA A 40 -4.74 1.03 -13.63
N THR A 41 -5.24 -0.05 -13.05
CA THR A 41 -5.44 -0.24 -11.61
C THR A 41 -4.57 -1.39 -11.15
N VAL A 42 -3.81 -1.23 -10.07
CA VAL A 42 -2.98 -2.29 -9.52
C VAL A 42 -3.30 -2.42 -8.03
N LEU A 43 -3.70 -3.63 -7.61
CA LEU A 43 -3.92 -3.97 -6.20
C LEU A 43 -2.77 -4.85 -5.73
N ILE A 44 -2.08 -4.43 -4.67
CA ILE A 44 -0.93 -5.14 -4.10
C ILE A 44 -1.16 -5.36 -2.61
N SER A 45 -0.98 -6.58 -2.14
CA SER A 45 -0.80 -6.89 -0.72
C SER A 45 0.69 -6.94 -0.37
N LEU A 46 1.08 -6.19 0.65
CA LEU A 46 2.43 -6.23 1.23
C LEU A 46 2.35 -6.59 2.71
N LEU A 47 3.17 -7.55 3.13
CA LEU A 47 3.35 -7.87 4.53
C LEU A 47 4.40 -6.90 5.11
N GLN A 48 3.95 -5.94 5.92
CA GLN A 48 4.80 -4.97 6.63
C GLN A 48 5.77 -4.19 5.69
N PRO A 49 5.25 -3.31 4.82
CA PRO A 49 6.10 -2.54 3.92
C PRO A 49 6.96 -1.55 4.69
N ALA A 50 8.20 -1.38 4.22
CA ALA A 50 9.06 -0.30 4.67
C ALA A 50 8.36 1.06 4.49
N PRO A 51 8.65 2.07 5.35
CA PRO A 51 7.99 3.38 5.29
C PRO A 51 8.04 4.02 3.90
N GLU A 52 9.17 3.90 3.21
CA GLU A 52 9.36 4.45 1.86
C GLU A 52 8.43 3.79 0.85
N THR A 53 8.25 2.47 0.93
CA THR A 53 7.33 1.71 0.07
C THR A 53 5.88 2.02 0.39
N PHE A 54 5.54 2.17 1.67
CA PHE A 54 4.21 2.58 2.11
C PHE A 54 3.81 3.94 1.51
N ASP A 55 4.74 4.90 1.45
CA ASP A 55 4.48 6.24 0.95
C ASP A 55 4.18 6.31 -0.56
N VAL A 56 4.51 5.26 -1.32
CA VAL A 56 4.23 5.14 -2.77
C VAL A 56 2.76 4.84 -3.04
N PHE A 57 2.00 4.31 -2.08
CA PHE A 57 0.60 3.96 -2.32
C PHE A 57 -0.31 5.20 -2.40
N ASP A 58 -1.18 5.20 -3.41
CA ASP A 58 -2.22 6.22 -3.59
C ASP A 58 -3.37 5.98 -2.59
N ASP A 59 -3.90 4.76 -2.58
CA ASP A 59 -4.99 4.30 -1.71
C ASP A 59 -4.53 3.12 -0.82
N LEU A 60 -5.17 2.99 0.35
CA LEU A 60 -4.99 1.87 1.28
C LEU A 60 -6.28 1.10 1.46
N ILE A 61 -6.16 -0.22 1.60
CA ILE A 61 -7.19 -1.09 2.18
C ILE A 61 -6.58 -1.71 3.43
N LEU A 62 -7.09 -1.35 4.60
CA LEU A 62 -6.70 -1.94 5.87
C LEU A 62 -7.75 -2.94 6.30
N MET A 63 -7.31 -4.13 6.71
CA MET A 63 -8.17 -5.22 7.13
C MET A 63 -7.79 -5.71 8.52
N ALA A 64 -8.79 -5.96 9.36
CA ALA A 64 -8.64 -6.61 10.66
C ALA A 64 -9.76 -7.63 10.83
N GLU A 65 -9.43 -8.84 11.30
CA GLU A 65 -10.40 -9.92 11.56
C GLU A 65 -11.35 -10.20 10.37
N GLY A 66 -10.83 -10.13 9.15
CA GLY A 66 -11.60 -10.37 7.91
C GLY A 66 -12.54 -9.23 7.50
N LYS A 67 -12.46 -8.06 8.15
CA LYS A 67 -13.26 -6.87 7.83
C LYS A 67 -12.37 -5.74 7.36
N ILE A 68 -12.87 -4.93 6.44
CA ILE A 68 -12.23 -3.68 6.03
C ILE A 68 -12.48 -2.65 7.13
N VAL A 69 -11.40 -2.15 7.74
CA VAL A 69 -11.46 -1.09 8.75
C VAL A 69 -11.25 0.29 8.15
N TYR A 70 -10.52 0.37 7.03
CA TYR A 70 -10.30 1.59 6.28
C TYR A 70 -10.13 1.27 4.80
N HIS A 71 -10.73 2.10 3.94
CA HIS A 71 -10.50 2.07 2.50
C HIS A 71 -10.54 3.49 1.94
N GLY A 72 -9.46 3.93 1.33
CA GLY A 72 -9.37 5.23 0.68
C GLY A 72 -7.95 5.81 0.66
N PRO A 73 -7.80 7.11 0.38
CA PRO A 73 -6.50 7.74 0.17
C PRO A 73 -5.56 7.56 1.36
N ARG A 74 -4.31 7.16 1.11
CA ARG A 74 -3.30 6.95 2.16
C ARG A 74 -3.17 8.16 3.10
N VAL A 75 -3.21 9.36 2.52
CA VAL A 75 -3.05 10.63 3.24
C VAL A 75 -4.13 10.90 4.29
N HIS A 76 -5.32 10.29 4.16
CA HIS A 76 -6.41 10.46 5.11
C HIS A 76 -6.46 9.36 6.19
N ALA A 77 -5.69 8.30 6.04
CA ALA A 77 -5.75 7.15 6.95
C ALA A 77 -5.44 7.55 8.40
N LEU A 78 -4.38 8.33 8.64
CA LEU A 78 -4.03 8.76 10.00
C LEU A 78 -5.13 9.62 10.65
N GLN A 79 -5.71 10.55 9.89
CA GLN A 79 -6.79 11.40 10.41
C GLN A 79 -8.02 10.56 10.78
N PHE A 80 -8.37 9.58 9.95
CA PHE A 80 -9.49 8.67 10.23
C PHE A 80 -9.32 7.93 11.56
N PHE A 81 -8.13 7.40 11.84
CA PHE A 81 -7.85 6.74 13.11
C PHE A 81 -7.77 7.72 14.28
N GLU A 82 -7.26 8.94 14.06
CA GLU A 82 -7.28 9.99 15.09
C GLU A 82 -8.70 10.38 15.50
N ASP A 83 -9.62 10.50 14.54
CA ASP A 83 -11.04 10.78 14.80
C ASP A 83 -11.73 9.64 15.56
N CYS A 84 -11.24 8.40 15.40
CA CYS A 84 -11.67 7.24 16.17
C CYS A 84 -11.04 7.17 17.59
N GLY A 85 -10.14 8.09 17.93
CA GLY A 85 -9.47 8.18 19.23
C GLY A 85 -8.08 7.55 19.29
N PHE A 86 -7.53 7.10 18.16
CA PHE A 86 -6.19 6.51 18.07
C PHE A 86 -5.19 7.53 17.51
N LYS A 87 -4.27 8.01 18.34
CA LYS A 87 -3.25 8.98 17.90
C LYS A 87 -1.91 8.31 17.63
N CYS A 88 -1.35 8.57 16.45
CA CYS A 88 0.00 8.12 16.11
C CYS A 88 1.05 8.81 17.02
N PRO A 89 1.90 8.06 17.72
CA PRO A 89 2.99 8.64 18.51
C PRO A 89 4.02 9.36 17.63
N GLN A 90 4.61 10.46 18.12
CA GLN A 90 5.60 11.25 17.35
C GLN A 90 6.85 10.48 16.89
N ARG A 91 7.18 9.37 17.56
CA ARG A 91 8.37 8.56 17.26
C ARG A 91 8.07 7.37 16.33
N LYS A 92 6.80 7.21 15.90
CA LYS A 92 6.34 6.05 15.14
C LYS A 92 5.98 6.45 13.72
N GLY A 93 6.36 5.62 12.75
CA GLY A 93 5.94 5.81 11.36
C GLY A 93 4.46 5.49 11.17
N ALA A 94 3.85 6.10 10.15
CA ALA A 94 2.44 5.88 9.81
C ALA A 94 2.15 4.41 9.46
N SER A 95 3.03 3.78 8.66
CA SER A 95 2.93 2.36 8.29
C SER A 95 2.85 1.46 9.54
N ASP A 96 3.80 1.62 10.46
CA ASP A 96 3.86 0.81 11.68
C ASP A 96 2.67 1.08 12.61
N PHE A 97 2.19 2.34 12.67
CA PHE A 97 1.01 2.68 13.50
C PHE A 97 -0.27 2.04 12.97
N LEU A 98 -0.49 2.06 11.66
CA LEU A 98 -1.72 1.56 11.03
C LEU A 98 -1.83 0.02 11.01
N GLN A 99 -0.74 -0.69 11.31
CA GLN A 99 -0.69 -2.16 11.34
C GLN A 99 -0.86 -2.77 12.73
N GLU A 100 -0.86 -1.95 13.79
CA GLU A 100 -1.10 -2.39 15.18
C GLU A 100 -2.56 -2.19 15.60
#